data_AF-A0A943L1Q6-F1
#
_entry.id   AF-A0A943L1Q6-F1
#
_cell.length_a   1.000
_cell.length_b   1.000
_cell.length_c   1.000
_cell.angle_alpha   90.00
_cell.angle_beta   90.00
_cell.angle_gamma   90.00
#
_symmetry.space_group_name_H-M   'P 1'
#
loop_
_entity.id
_entity.type
_entity.pdbx_description
1 polymer ?
#
loop_
_entity_poly.entity_id
_entity_poly.type
_entity_poly.pdbx_seq_one_letter_code
_entity_poly.pdbx_strand_id
1 'polypeptide(L)'
;MVLFIAILKKHKTLVISAIACVFIISISLFLLVFNSKDFKAKRELTQISKELNNINLSLSDSVDDLSIDTSKASSNLSEGLASLRELSLRVSEVNYTSISNSDIKDALSTSVDSTINLYDTSLNLLASPGSITSNDILTNFDNLKNQCISNYEVLSSKNVNVRFSNSTLSFFNNYYGYLNTLVKINRDSQFKDSIEKDFVYKLDGFKNDFNYLNEDLTPAINKVKEDNRDLEVIIDDIYKKEKLYEDLEKALSGISVPEGRMDTYEALKEYLNAYNPYLIAIKEAVILDKTTGNKEEDINKKYKEASSKRENLLTTFESFINKLNKV
;
A
#
# COMPACT_ATOMS: atom_id res chain seq x y z
N MET A 1 -13.88 -6.83 86.13
CA MET A 1 -13.50 -8.13 85.52
C MET A 1 -14.19 -9.33 86.18
N VAL A 2 -14.12 -9.49 87.51
CA VAL A 2 -14.76 -10.61 88.25
C VAL A 2 -16.29 -10.66 88.08
N LEU A 3 -16.97 -9.50 88.12
CA LEU A 3 -18.43 -9.41 87.92
C LEU A 3 -18.87 -9.84 86.50
N PHE A 4 -18.08 -9.47 85.48
CA PHE A 4 -18.33 -9.79 84.08
C PHE A 4 -18.19 -11.30 83.82
N ILE A 5 -17.17 -11.93 84.41
CA ILE A 5 -16.94 -13.38 84.35
C ILE A 5 -18.05 -14.15 85.08
N ALA A 6 -18.55 -13.64 86.20
CA ALA A 6 -19.67 -14.24 86.93
C ALA A 6 -21.00 -14.16 86.15
N ILE A 7 -21.28 -13.04 85.48
CA ILE A 7 -22.45 -12.85 84.61
C ILE A 7 -22.37 -13.77 83.38
N LEU A 8 -21.19 -13.87 82.74
CA LEU A 8 -20.93 -14.79 81.62
C LEU A 8 -21.12 -16.25 82.02
N LYS A 9 -20.72 -16.67 83.23
CA LYS A 9 -20.96 -18.02 83.75
C LYS A 9 -22.44 -18.29 84.04
N LYS A 10 -23.17 -17.32 84.62
CA LYS A 10 -24.60 -17.45 84.98
C LYS A 10 -25.52 -17.50 83.77
N HIS A 11 -25.15 -16.82 82.68
CA HIS A 11 -25.93 -16.75 81.44
C HIS A 11 -25.22 -17.38 80.23
N LYS A 12 -24.34 -18.36 80.47
CA LYS A 12 -23.50 -19.00 79.44
C LYS A 12 -24.27 -19.42 78.18
N THR A 13 -25.45 -20.01 78.35
CA THR A 13 -26.31 -20.45 77.24
C THR A 13 -26.85 -19.28 76.41
N LEU A 14 -27.23 -18.17 77.04
CA LEU A 14 -27.68 -16.95 76.35
C LEU A 14 -26.54 -16.30 75.57
N VAL A 15 -25.33 -16.26 76.14
CA VAL A 15 -24.14 -15.68 75.49
C VAL A 15 -23.75 -16.52 74.27
N ILE A 16 -23.73 -17.85 74.39
CA ILE A 16 -23.46 -18.76 73.26
C ILE A 16 -24.54 -18.61 72.18
N SER A 17 -25.81 -18.53 72.56
CA SER A 17 -26.93 -18.32 71.62
C SER A 17 -26.83 -16.98 70.90
N ALA A 18 -26.43 -15.90 71.58
CA ALA A 18 -26.25 -14.59 70.97
C ALA A 18 -25.11 -14.58 69.94
N ILE A 19 -23.97 -15.20 70.28
CA ILE A 19 -22.83 -15.35 69.35
C ILE A 19 -23.25 -16.19 68.13
N ALA A 20 -23.93 -17.33 68.34
CA ALA A 20 -24.43 -18.16 67.25
C ALA A 20 -25.40 -17.39 66.33
N CYS A 21 -26.32 -16.61 66.89
CA CYS A 21 -27.21 -15.75 66.10
C CYS A 21 -26.45 -14.72 65.26
N VAL A 22 -25.43 -14.05 65.81
CA VAL A 22 -24.61 -13.09 65.06
C VAL A 22 -23.89 -13.78 63.89
N PHE A 23 -23.35 -14.99 64.11
CA PHE A 23 -22.72 -15.78 63.04
C PHE A 23 -23.72 -16.19 61.95
N ILE A 24 -24.90 -16.68 62.33
CA ILE A 24 -25.95 -17.09 61.37
C ILE A 24 -26.42 -15.90 60.55
N ILE A 25 -26.66 -14.74 61.18
CA ILE A 25 -27.04 -13.51 60.47
C ILE A 25 -25.94 -13.07 59.51
N SER A 26 -24.68 -13.08 59.94
CA SER A 26 -23.54 -12.71 59.10
C SER A 26 -23.40 -13.63 57.89
N ILE A 27 -23.53 -14.95 58.08
CA ILE A 27 -23.49 -15.94 57.00
C ILE A 27 -24.67 -15.74 56.05
N SER A 28 -25.87 -15.49 56.57
CA SER A 28 -27.07 -15.27 55.76
C SER A 28 -26.95 -14.00 54.91
N LEU A 29 -26.46 -12.90 55.49
CA LEU A 29 -26.19 -11.66 54.76
C LEU A 29 -25.11 -11.86 53.70
N PHE A 30 -24.03 -12.58 54.03
CA PHE A 30 -23.00 -12.94 53.08
C PHE A 30 -23.57 -13.73 51.89
N LEU A 31 -24.38 -14.76 52.16
CA LEU A 31 -25.01 -15.58 51.12
C LEU A 31 -25.99 -14.77 50.25
N LEU A 32 -26.72 -13.83 50.84
CA LEU A 32 -27.62 -12.92 50.11
C LEU A 32 -26.83 -11.99 49.17
N VAL A 33 -25.75 -11.39 49.66
CA VAL A 33 -24.89 -10.51 48.86
C VAL A 33 -24.18 -11.32 47.76
N PHE A 34 -23.61 -12.47 48.09
CA PHE A 34 -22.87 -13.32 47.15
C PHE A 34 -23.77 -13.86 46.03
N ASN A 35 -25.03 -14.18 46.34
CA ASN A 35 -25.99 -14.64 45.34
C ASN A 35 -26.75 -13.52 44.63
N SER A 36 -26.53 -12.26 45.00
CA SER A 36 -27.17 -11.11 44.37
C SER A 36 -26.81 -11.00 42.88
N LYS A 37 -27.73 -10.47 42.08
CA LYS A 37 -27.51 -10.23 40.65
C LYS A 37 -26.31 -9.30 40.43
N ASP A 38 -26.16 -8.27 41.25
CA ASP A 38 -25.06 -7.31 41.13
C ASP A 38 -23.68 -7.90 41.46
N PHE A 39 -23.58 -8.77 42.47
CA PHE A 39 -22.31 -9.44 42.76
C PHE A 39 -21.91 -10.38 41.61
N LYS A 40 -22.87 -11.12 41.06
CA LYS A 40 -22.65 -11.99 39.88
C LYS A 40 -22.23 -11.17 38.65
N ALA A 41 -22.91 -10.06 38.38
CA ALA A 41 -22.58 -9.15 37.28
C ALA A 41 -21.17 -8.59 37.41
N LYS A 42 -20.81 -8.06 38.59
CA LYS A 42 -19.47 -7.53 38.84
C LYS A 42 -18.39 -8.60 38.64
N ARG A 43 -18.63 -9.82 39.11
CA ARG A 43 -17.72 -10.95 38.92
C ARG A 43 -17.53 -11.28 37.43
N GLU A 44 -18.63 -11.35 36.67
CA GLU A 44 -18.58 -11.63 35.23
C GLU A 44 -17.83 -10.53 34.46
N LEU A 45 -18.14 -9.26 34.72
CA LEU A 45 -17.45 -8.12 34.11
C LEU A 45 -15.94 -8.12 34.43
N THR A 46 -15.57 -8.49 35.66
CA THR A 46 -14.17 -8.65 36.06
C THR A 46 -13.50 -9.81 35.32
N GLN A 47 -14.22 -10.90 35.09
CA GLN A 47 -13.70 -12.03 34.33
C GLN A 47 -13.47 -11.64 32.85
N ILE A 48 -14.47 -11.00 32.23
CA ILE A 48 -14.36 -10.46 30.87
C ILE A 48 -13.15 -9.53 30.73
N SER A 49 -12.94 -8.61 31.69
CA SER A 49 -11.77 -7.71 31.64
C SER A 49 -10.42 -8.45 31.67
N LYS A 50 -10.34 -9.59 32.37
CA LYS A 50 -9.12 -10.41 32.41
C LYS A 50 -8.91 -11.14 31.10
N GLU A 51 -9.99 -11.68 30.53
CA GLU A 51 -9.95 -12.36 29.24
C GLU A 51 -9.54 -11.38 28.11
N LEU A 52 -10.05 -10.14 28.12
CA LEU A 52 -9.62 -9.08 27.20
C LEU A 52 -8.10 -8.79 27.31
N ASN A 53 -7.54 -8.73 28.52
CA ASN A 53 -6.10 -8.60 28.69
C ASN A 53 -5.32 -9.80 28.15
N ASN A 54 -5.83 -11.02 28.34
CA ASN A 54 -5.18 -12.22 27.84
C ASN A 54 -5.18 -12.27 26.31
N ILE A 55 -6.29 -11.87 25.67
CA ILE A 55 -6.35 -11.73 24.20
C ILE A 55 -5.30 -10.73 23.74
N ASN A 56 -5.21 -9.56 24.36
CA ASN A 56 -4.18 -8.58 24.03
C ASN A 56 -2.76 -9.09 24.21
N LEU A 57 -2.53 -9.90 25.23
CA LEU A 57 -1.22 -10.47 25.52
C LEU A 57 -0.79 -11.50 24.47
N SER A 58 -1.72 -12.22 23.82
CA SER A 58 -1.37 -13.24 22.81
C SER A 58 -0.60 -12.69 21.61
N LEU A 59 -0.73 -11.38 21.33
CA LEU A 59 0.03 -10.71 20.28
C LEU A 59 1.55 -10.64 20.57
N SER A 60 1.98 -10.87 21.82
CA SER A 60 3.41 -10.87 22.16
C SER A 60 4.23 -11.88 21.37
N ASP A 61 3.60 -13.01 21.03
CA ASP A 61 4.28 -14.13 20.37
C ASP A 61 4.50 -13.87 18.87
N SER A 62 3.92 -12.79 18.35
CA SER A 62 4.09 -12.31 16.98
C SER A 62 5.22 -11.27 16.85
N VAL A 63 5.84 -10.85 17.95
CA VAL A 63 6.98 -9.92 17.94
C VAL A 63 8.23 -10.66 17.48
N ASP A 64 8.91 -10.13 16.47
CA ASP A 64 10.18 -10.65 15.95
C ASP A 64 11.22 -9.52 15.96
N ASP A 65 11.96 -9.41 17.07
CA ASP A 65 12.86 -8.30 17.41
C ASP A 65 12.22 -6.91 17.23
N LEU A 66 12.67 -6.15 16.22
CA LEU A 66 12.16 -4.82 15.86
C LEU A 66 11.07 -4.88 14.77
N SER A 67 10.55 -6.06 14.48
CA SER A 67 9.57 -6.35 13.44
C SER A 67 8.44 -7.27 13.94
N ILE A 68 7.64 -7.80 13.01
CA ILE A 68 6.56 -8.75 13.27
C ILE A 68 6.72 -10.00 12.42
N ASP A 69 6.41 -11.16 12.98
CA ASP A 69 6.14 -12.37 12.22
C ASP A 69 4.71 -12.27 11.66
N THR A 70 4.58 -11.98 10.37
CA THR A 70 3.28 -11.76 9.71
C THR A 70 2.37 -12.98 9.73
N SER A 71 2.93 -14.20 9.74
CA SER A 71 2.15 -15.44 9.79
C SER A 71 1.54 -15.65 11.17
N LYS A 72 2.35 -15.49 12.23
CA LYS A 72 1.86 -15.54 13.61
C LYS A 72 0.91 -14.39 13.92
N ALA A 73 1.24 -13.18 13.46
CA ALA A 73 0.39 -12.01 13.65
C ALA A 73 -1.00 -12.24 13.04
N SER A 74 -1.07 -12.77 11.82
CA SER A 74 -2.34 -13.11 11.16
C SER A 74 -3.15 -14.14 11.97
N SER A 75 -2.51 -15.22 12.43
CA SER A 75 -3.17 -16.25 13.27
C SER A 75 -3.69 -15.66 14.58
N ASN A 76 -2.82 -14.97 15.34
CA ASN A 76 -3.14 -14.45 16.67
C ASN A 76 -4.19 -13.33 16.60
N LEU A 77 -4.14 -12.47 15.58
CA LEU A 77 -5.17 -11.46 15.33
C LEU A 77 -6.51 -12.11 14.98
N SER A 78 -6.52 -13.14 14.13
CA SER A 78 -7.74 -13.86 13.74
C SER A 78 -8.39 -14.59 14.91
N GLU A 79 -7.60 -15.35 15.68
CA GLU A 79 -8.06 -16.04 16.90
C GLU A 79 -8.52 -15.05 17.99
N GLY A 80 -7.76 -13.96 18.16
CA GLY A 80 -8.12 -12.88 19.07
C GLY A 80 -9.44 -12.21 18.66
N LEU A 81 -9.66 -11.97 17.36
CA LEU A 81 -10.88 -11.38 16.84
C LEU A 81 -12.11 -12.26 17.07
N ALA A 82 -11.99 -13.58 16.89
CA ALA A 82 -13.05 -14.53 17.25
C ALA A 82 -13.38 -14.45 18.75
N SER A 83 -12.34 -14.47 19.60
CA SER A 83 -12.48 -14.38 21.06
C SER A 83 -13.11 -13.05 21.50
N LEU A 84 -12.74 -11.93 20.87
CA LEU A 84 -13.31 -10.61 21.16
C LEU A 84 -14.79 -10.53 20.80
N ARG A 85 -15.22 -11.17 19.70
CA ARG A 85 -16.64 -11.23 19.31
C ARG A 85 -17.45 -12.03 20.34
N GLU A 86 -16.91 -13.13 20.86
CA GLU A 86 -17.52 -13.87 21.96
C GLU A 86 -17.60 -13.04 23.24
N LEU A 87 -16.54 -12.29 23.58
CA LEU A 87 -16.55 -11.35 24.71
C LEU A 87 -17.62 -10.26 24.54
N SER A 88 -17.77 -9.69 23.35
CA SER A 88 -18.78 -8.66 23.07
C SER A 88 -20.20 -9.18 23.35
N LEU A 89 -20.51 -10.40 22.89
CA LEU A 89 -21.78 -11.07 23.20
C LEU A 89 -21.96 -11.26 24.71
N ARG A 90 -20.95 -11.79 25.40
CA ARG A 90 -21.00 -12.01 26.86
C ARG A 90 -21.19 -10.71 27.65
N VAL A 91 -20.52 -9.61 27.25
CA VAL A 91 -20.73 -8.29 27.86
C VAL A 91 -22.19 -7.89 27.72
N SER A 92 -22.78 -8.04 26.53
CA SER A 92 -24.16 -7.65 26.26
C SER A 92 -25.19 -8.40 27.11
N GLU A 93 -24.91 -9.68 27.44
CA GLU A 93 -25.77 -10.55 28.23
C GLU A 93 -25.67 -10.32 29.75
N VAL A 94 -24.68 -9.56 30.23
CA VAL A 94 -24.55 -9.27 31.67
C VAL A 94 -25.77 -8.51 32.17
N ASN A 95 -26.49 -9.14 33.09
CA ASN A 95 -27.66 -8.58 33.76
C ASN A 95 -27.26 -7.98 35.11
N TYR A 96 -27.63 -6.72 35.36
CA TYR A 96 -27.28 -5.97 36.55
C TYR A 96 -28.48 -5.24 37.14
N THR A 97 -28.33 -4.72 38.36
CA THR A 97 -29.33 -3.86 39.02
C THR A 97 -28.74 -2.53 39.49
N SER A 98 -27.41 -2.42 39.59
CA SER A 98 -26.70 -1.21 40.02
C SER A 98 -26.16 -0.37 38.87
N ILE A 99 -26.15 0.95 39.07
CA ILE A 99 -25.57 1.94 38.13
C ILE A 99 -24.07 1.66 37.91
N SER A 100 -23.33 1.32 38.97
CA SER A 100 -21.89 1.02 38.86
C SER A 100 -21.60 -0.14 37.91
N ASN A 101 -22.43 -1.18 37.90
CA ASN A 101 -22.25 -2.29 36.97
C ASN A 101 -22.66 -1.92 35.54
N SER A 102 -23.67 -1.05 35.36
CA SER A 102 -24.03 -0.47 34.06
C SER A 102 -22.83 0.26 33.45
N ASP A 103 -22.25 1.19 34.20
CA ASP A 103 -21.11 1.99 33.79
C ASP A 103 -19.89 1.16 33.37
N ILE A 104 -19.62 0.08 34.10
CA ILE A 104 -18.53 -0.85 33.79
C ILE A 104 -18.86 -1.63 32.51
N LYS A 105 -20.10 -2.10 32.36
CA LYS A 105 -20.55 -2.82 31.17
C LYS A 105 -20.42 -1.95 29.91
N ASP A 106 -20.87 -0.70 29.96
CA ASP A 106 -20.81 0.22 28.82
C ASP A 106 -19.36 0.53 28.43
N ALA A 107 -18.50 0.78 29.42
CA ALA A 107 -17.07 0.99 29.19
C ALA A 107 -16.36 -0.27 28.64
N LEU A 108 -16.75 -1.46 29.12
CA LEU A 108 -16.21 -2.73 28.61
C LEU A 108 -16.67 -3.00 27.18
N SER A 109 -17.94 -2.75 26.86
CA SER A 109 -18.47 -2.89 25.50
C SER A 109 -17.69 -2.00 24.54
N THR A 110 -17.57 -0.71 24.88
CA THR A 110 -16.81 0.26 24.07
C THR A 110 -15.35 -0.15 23.90
N SER A 111 -14.73 -0.67 24.96
CA SER A 111 -13.35 -1.17 24.91
C SER A 111 -13.22 -2.36 23.96
N VAL A 112 -14.05 -3.39 24.15
CA VAL A 112 -14.05 -4.59 23.29
C VAL A 112 -14.30 -4.22 21.83
N ASP A 113 -15.28 -3.37 21.54
CA ASP A 113 -15.62 -2.96 20.18
C ASP A 113 -14.46 -2.19 19.53
N SER A 114 -13.79 -1.31 20.27
CA SER A 114 -12.59 -0.63 19.77
C SER A 114 -11.43 -1.58 19.50
N THR A 115 -11.24 -2.61 20.35
CA THR A 115 -10.22 -3.64 20.14
C THR A 115 -10.53 -4.48 18.91
N ILE A 116 -11.80 -4.84 18.69
CA ILE A 116 -12.27 -5.54 17.48
C ILE A 116 -11.88 -4.73 16.24
N ASN A 117 -12.17 -3.42 16.22
CA ASN A 117 -11.85 -2.56 15.08
C ASN A 117 -10.34 -2.49 14.80
N LEU A 118 -9.52 -2.39 15.85
CA LEU A 118 -8.06 -2.41 15.70
C LEU A 118 -7.58 -3.75 15.12
N TYR A 119 -8.06 -4.88 15.65
CA TYR A 119 -7.67 -6.22 15.21
C TYR A 119 -8.11 -6.51 13.79
N ASP A 120 -9.36 -6.19 13.46
CA ASP A 120 -9.93 -6.38 12.11
C ASP A 120 -9.18 -5.53 11.08
N THR A 121 -8.90 -4.26 11.41
CA THR A 121 -8.10 -3.38 10.54
C THR A 121 -6.69 -3.92 10.34
N SER A 122 -6.01 -4.35 11.41
CA SER A 122 -4.69 -4.98 11.30
C SER A 122 -4.73 -6.23 10.41
N LEU A 123 -5.71 -7.11 10.60
CA LEU A 123 -5.81 -8.32 9.79
C LEU A 123 -6.06 -8.02 8.31
N ASN A 124 -6.93 -7.06 8.00
CA ASN A 124 -7.21 -6.63 6.63
C ASN A 124 -5.97 -6.03 5.95
N LEU A 125 -5.18 -5.24 6.69
CA LEU A 125 -3.93 -4.68 6.18
C LEU A 125 -2.86 -5.74 5.92
N LEU A 126 -2.74 -6.76 6.79
CA LEU A 126 -1.86 -7.92 6.53
C LEU A 126 -2.28 -8.71 5.30
N ALA A 127 -3.58 -8.86 5.06
CA ALA A 127 -4.11 -9.59 3.92
C ALA A 127 -3.91 -8.87 2.58
N SER A 128 -3.73 -7.54 2.60
CA SER A 128 -3.65 -6.69 1.41
C SER A 128 -2.42 -5.76 1.43
N PRO A 129 -1.18 -6.28 1.48
CA PRO A 129 0.00 -5.46 1.65
C PRO A 129 0.24 -4.47 0.49
N GLY A 130 -0.19 -4.80 -0.74
CA GLY A 130 -0.06 -3.94 -1.92
C GLY A 130 -0.97 -2.71 -1.92
N SER A 131 -2.05 -2.69 -1.12
CA SER A 131 -2.93 -1.52 -1.01
C SER A 131 -2.41 -0.47 -0.02
N ILE A 132 -1.31 -0.75 0.66
CA ILE A 132 -0.75 0.12 1.71
C ILE A 132 0.19 1.14 1.06
N THR A 133 -0.36 2.28 0.66
CA THR A 133 0.32 3.25 -0.21
C THR A 133 0.39 4.67 0.36
N SER A 134 -0.24 4.93 1.50
CA SER A 134 -0.38 6.27 2.06
C SER A 134 -0.11 6.35 3.56
N ASN A 135 0.31 7.54 3.99
CA ASN A 135 0.46 7.85 5.40
C ASN A 135 -0.89 7.90 6.14
N ASP A 136 -2.01 8.11 5.43
CA ASP A 136 -3.33 8.12 6.04
C ASP A 136 -3.69 6.76 6.66
N ILE A 137 -3.21 5.67 6.06
CA ILE A 137 -3.35 4.32 6.62
C ILE A 137 -2.61 4.21 7.96
N LEU A 138 -1.40 4.77 8.03
CA LEU A 138 -0.60 4.80 9.26
C LEU A 138 -1.28 5.62 10.36
N THR A 139 -1.78 6.80 10.00
CA THR A 139 -2.53 7.68 10.91
C THR A 139 -3.81 7.02 11.41
N ASN A 140 -4.56 6.35 10.53
CA ASN A 140 -5.78 5.64 10.92
C ASN A 140 -5.47 4.48 11.89
N PHE A 141 -4.44 3.68 11.60
CA PHE A 141 -4.01 2.61 12.50
C PHE A 141 -3.58 3.15 13.87
N ASP A 142 -2.79 4.22 13.92
CA ASP A 142 -2.36 4.81 15.19
C ASP A 142 -3.53 5.40 15.98
N ASN A 143 -4.50 6.03 15.30
CA ASN A 143 -5.72 6.51 15.92
C ASN A 143 -6.54 5.38 16.56
N LEU A 144 -6.71 4.25 15.88
CA LEU A 144 -7.41 3.08 16.43
C LEU A 144 -6.69 2.51 17.67
N LYS A 145 -5.35 2.45 17.62
CA LYS A 145 -4.52 2.04 18.77
C LYS A 145 -4.72 2.98 19.96
N ASN A 146 -4.65 4.29 19.73
CA ASN A 146 -4.80 5.31 20.78
C ASN A 146 -6.23 5.35 21.33
N GLN A 147 -7.24 5.09 20.49
CA GLN A 147 -8.63 4.95 20.92
C GLN A 147 -8.80 3.77 21.89
N CYS A 148 -8.19 2.62 21.62
CA CYS A 148 -8.20 1.49 22.55
C CYS A 148 -7.58 1.87 23.90
N ILE A 149 -6.43 2.54 23.88
CA ILE A 149 -5.75 3.00 25.11
C ILE A 149 -6.66 3.94 25.91
N SER A 150 -7.29 4.92 25.25
CA SER A 150 -8.20 5.86 25.91
C SER A 150 -9.43 5.15 26.50
N ASN A 151 -10.01 4.17 25.80
CA ASN A 151 -11.13 3.38 26.32
C ASN A 151 -10.74 2.55 27.55
N TYR A 152 -9.51 2.01 27.56
CA TYR A 152 -8.97 1.30 28.71
C TYR A 152 -8.68 2.22 29.92
N GLU A 153 -8.34 3.48 29.69
CA GLU A 153 -8.22 4.48 30.76
C GLU A 153 -9.58 4.78 31.42
N VAL A 154 -10.66 4.81 30.62
CA VAL A 154 -12.03 4.94 31.15
C VAL A 154 -12.36 3.75 32.07
N LEU A 155 -12.00 2.52 31.70
CA LEU A 155 -12.15 1.34 32.56
C LEU A 155 -11.35 1.45 33.85
N SER A 156 -10.12 1.95 33.75
CA SER A 156 -9.24 2.14 34.91
C SER A 156 -9.84 3.12 35.93
N SER A 157 -10.51 4.19 35.46
CA SER A 157 -11.25 5.14 36.32
C SER A 157 -12.40 4.48 37.09
N LYS A 158 -12.89 3.34 36.59
CA LYS A 158 -13.94 2.51 37.21
C LYS A 158 -13.38 1.33 38.01
N ASN A 159 -12.07 1.32 38.32
CA ASN A 159 -11.34 0.26 39.01
C ASN A 159 -11.32 -1.09 38.25
N VAL A 160 -11.41 -1.05 36.92
CA VAL A 160 -11.27 -2.23 36.05
C VAL A 160 -9.96 -2.10 35.28
N ASN A 161 -8.99 -2.96 35.58
CA ASN A 161 -7.66 -2.89 34.99
C ASN A 161 -7.61 -3.65 33.65
N VAL A 162 -7.82 -2.93 32.56
CA VAL A 162 -7.50 -3.39 31.20
C VAL A 162 -6.42 -2.47 30.65
N ARG A 163 -5.41 -3.01 29.99
CA ARG A 163 -4.36 -2.24 29.32
C ARG A 163 -3.61 -3.09 28.32
N PHE A 164 -3.02 -2.47 27.32
CA PHE A 164 -1.95 -3.12 26.58
C PHE A 164 -0.74 -3.32 27.49
N SER A 165 -0.18 -4.52 27.50
CA SER A 165 1.10 -4.77 28.15
C SER A 165 2.22 -4.12 27.33
N ASN A 166 3.43 -4.03 27.90
CA ASN A 166 4.59 -3.54 27.15
C ASN A 166 4.87 -4.39 25.90
N SER A 167 4.67 -5.71 25.98
CA SER A 167 4.87 -6.60 24.82
C SER A 167 3.80 -6.38 23.74
N THR A 168 2.54 -6.17 24.12
CA THR A 168 1.48 -5.82 23.17
C THR A 168 1.71 -4.45 22.53
N LEU A 169 2.20 -3.47 23.29
CA LEU A 169 2.59 -2.17 22.74
C LEU A 169 3.77 -2.30 21.76
N SER A 170 4.77 -3.13 22.09
CA SER A 170 5.88 -3.45 21.18
C SER A 170 5.36 -4.06 19.88
N PHE A 171 4.42 -5.01 19.94
CA PHE A 171 3.77 -5.55 18.75
C PHE A 171 3.18 -4.44 17.87
N PHE A 172 2.33 -3.55 18.43
CA PHE A 172 1.71 -2.50 17.62
C PHE A 172 2.70 -1.45 17.09
N ASN A 173 3.77 -1.16 17.82
CA ASN A 173 4.84 -0.27 17.34
C ASN A 173 5.63 -0.91 16.20
N ASN A 174 5.97 -2.19 16.30
CA ASN A 174 6.62 -2.94 15.23
C ASN A 174 5.69 -3.09 14.03
N TYR A 175 4.40 -3.32 14.26
CA TYR A 175 3.36 -3.38 13.23
C TYR A 175 3.27 -2.05 12.46
N TYR A 176 3.29 -0.91 13.16
CA TYR A 176 3.39 0.41 12.52
C TYR A 176 4.65 0.53 11.65
N GLY A 177 5.80 0.08 12.15
CA GLY A 177 7.07 0.07 11.42
C GLY A 177 7.00 -0.77 10.14
N TYR A 178 6.35 -1.93 10.21
CA TYR A 178 6.07 -2.78 9.06
C TYR A 178 5.19 -2.06 8.03
N LEU A 179 4.05 -1.48 8.44
CA LEU A 179 3.18 -0.72 7.54
C LEU A 179 3.92 0.44 6.88
N ASN A 180 4.73 1.19 7.63
CA ASN A 180 5.51 2.32 7.11
C ASN A 180 6.53 1.88 6.06
N THR A 181 7.12 0.69 6.22
CA THR A 181 8.00 0.09 5.22
C THR A 181 7.24 -0.24 3.94
N LEU A 182 6.04 -0.81 4.05
CA LEU A 182 5.18 -1.08 2.89
C LEU A 182 4.77 0.20 2.16
N VAL A 183 4.40 1.27 2.87
CA VAL A 183 4.09 2.57 2.25
C VAL A 183 5.23 3.05 1.36
N LYS A 184 6.48 2.94 1.82
CA LYS A 184 7.66 3.35 1.05
C LYS A 184 7.83 2.47 -0.20
N ILE A 185 7.85 1.15 -0.01
CA ILE A 185 8.05 0.19 -1.10
C ILE A 185 6.98 0.35 -2.19
N ASN A 186 5.70 0.42 -1.80
CA ASN A 186 4.59 0.50 -2.74
C ASN A 186 4.56 1.85 -3.48
N ARG A 187 4.90 2.96 -2.81
CA ARG A 187 5.03 4.28 -3.46
C ARG A 187 6.15 4.30 -4.48
N ASP A 188 7.31 3.76 -4.11
CA ASP A 188 8.46 3.69 -5.02
C ASP A 188 8.13 2.83 -6.25
N SER A 189 7.43 1.70 -6.05
CA SER A 189 6.96 0.85 -7.16
C SER A 189 5.98 1.59 -8.07
N GLN A 190 4.96 2.25 -7.50
CA GLN A 190 3.98 3.01 -8.28
C GLN A 190 4.62 4.15 -9.08
N PHE A 191 5.61 4.82 -8.51
CA PHE A 191 6.37 5.84 -9.20
C PHE A 191 7.16 5.27 -10.38
N LYS A 192 7.87 4.14 -10.17
CA LYS A 192 8.59 3.44 -11.25
C LYS A 192 7.65 3.02 -12.39
N ASP A 193 6.51 2.41 -12.05
CA ASP A 193 5.49 2.01 -13.04
C ASP A 193 4.94 3.19 -13.83
N SER A 194 4.77 4.36 -13.18
CA SER A 194 4.31 5.58 -13.85
C SER A 194 5.33 6.10 -14.86
N ILE A 195 6.62 6.14 -14.49
CA ILE A 195 7.68 6.56 -15.42
C ILE A 195 7.78 5.59 -16.59
N GLU A 196 7.67 4.28 -16.34
CA GLU A 196 7.72 3.28 -17.41
C GLU A 196 6.58 3.45 -18.41
N LYS A 197 5.34 3.61 -17.92
CA LYS A 197 4.19 3.87 -18.77
C LYS A 197 4.37 5.16 -19.58
N ASP A 198 4.76 6.26 -18.93
CA ASP A 198 4.97 7.54 -19.61
C ASP A 198 6.04 7.46 -20.69
N PHE A 199 7.12 6.70 -20.45
CA PHE A 199 8.17 6.45 -21.43
C PHE A 199 7.63 5.72 -22.67
N VAL A 200 6.93 4.61 -22.48
CA VAL A 200 6.36 3.82 -23.58
C VAL A 200 5.29 4.61 -24.34
N TYR A 201 4.36 5.26 -23.63
CA TYR A 201 3.30 6.06 -24.26
C TYR A 201 3.83 7.21 -25.10
N LYS A 202 4.89 7.89 -24.64
CA LYS A 202 5.54 8.96 -25.42
C LYS A 202 6.14 8.40 -26.72
N LEU A 203 6.85 7.26 -26.65
CA LEU A 203 7.46 6.65 -27.83
C LEU A 203 6.40 6.13 -28.81
N ASP A 204 5.34 5.51 -28.32
CA ASP A 204 4.20 5.08 -29.14
C ASP A 204 3.48 6.27 -29.80
N GLY A 205 3.40 7.41 -29.12
CA GLY A 205 2.85 8.65 -29.67
C GLY A 205 3.58 9.12 -30.94
N PHE A 206 4.88 8.86 -31.05
CA PHE A 206 5.70 9.20 -32.21
C PHE A 206 5.72 8.13 -33.31
N LYS A 207 4.96 7.03 -33.17
CA LYS A 207 4.97 5.92 -34.13
C LYS A 207 4.68 6.35 -35.57
N ASN A 208 3.70 7.24 -35.76
CA ASN A 208 3.36 7.75 -37.09
C ASN A 208 4.48 8.64 -37.66
N ASP A 209 5.13 9.42 -36.80
CA ASP A 209 6.25 10.27 -37.19
C ASP A 209 7.44 9.40 -37.62
N PHE A 210 7.77 8.35 -36.85
CA PHE A 210 8.79 7.37 -37.23
C PHE A 210 8.46 6.67 -38.55
N ASN A 211 7.19 6.29 -38.76
CA ASN A 211 6.78 5.68 -40.02
C ASN A 211 6.94 6.63 -41.21
N TYR A 212 6.57 7.90 -41.05
CA TYR A 212 6.73 8.92 -42.08
C TYR A 212 8.20 9.20 -42.36
N LEU A 213 9.06 9.32 -41.35
CA LEU A 213 10.50 9.48 -41.55
C LEU A 213 11.12 8.28 -42.30
N ASN A 214 10.67 7.06 -42.02
CA ASN A 214 11.21 5.83 -42.64
C ASN A 214 10.62 5.49 -44.02
N GLU A 215 9.71 6.31 -44.55
CA GLU A 215 9.09 6.12 -45.86
C GLU A 215 10.14 5.96 -46.99
N ASP A 216 9.87 5.06 -47.93
CA ASP A 216 10.72 4.93 -49.12
C ASP A 216 10.34 5.99 -50.16
N LEU A 217 11.24 6.95 -50.39
CA LEU A 217 11.05 8.01 -51.38
C LEU A 217 11.33 7.54 -52.82
N THR A 218 12.01 6.41 -53.02
CA THR A 218 12.41 5.92 -54.36
C THR A 218 11.21 5.75 -55.32
N PRO A 219 10.08 5.13 -54.92
CA PRO A 219 8.91 5.03 -55.79
C PRO A 219 8.34 6.39 -56.22
N ALA A 220 8.28 7.35 -55.29
CA ALA A 220 7.78 8.69 -55.56
C ALA A 220 8.70 9.45 -56.52
N ILE A 221 10.02 9.37 -56.29
CA ILE A 221 11.05 9.96 -57.17
C ILE A 221 10.94 9.38 -58.59
N ASN A 222 10.91 8.06 -58.72
CA ASN A 222 10.82 7.39 -60.02
C ASN A 222 9.55 7.80 -60.78
N LYS A 223 8.41 7.87 -60.09
CA LYS A 223 7.15 8.30 -60.69
C LYS A 223 7.18 9.76 -61.15
N VAL A 224 7.76 10.66 -60.37
CA VAL A 224 7.92 12.08 -60.78
C VAL A 224 8.77 12.18 -62.04
N LYS A 225 9.82 11.36 -62.14
CA LYS A 225 10.70 11.29 -63.32
C LYS A 225 9.98 10.70 -64.54
N GLU A 226 9.29 9.58 -64.39
CA GLU A 226 8.50 8.94 -65.46
C GLU A 226 7.44 9.89 -66.03
N ASP A 227 6.79 10.67 -65.16
CA ASP A 227 5.76 11.64 -65.55
C ASP A 227 6.36 12.97 -66.08
N ASN A 228 7.69 13.12 -66.15
CA ASN A 228 8.38 14.38 -66.48
C ASN A 228 7.91 15.58 -65.63
N ARG A 229 7.62 15.34 -64.35
CA ARG A 229 7.21 16.37 -63.38
C ARG A 229 8.42 16.95 -62.65
N ASP A 230 8.24 18.13 -62.04
CA ASP A 230 9.28 18.78 -61.24
C ASP A 230 9.50 18.02 -59.92
N LEU A 231 10.76 17.74 -59.59
CA LEU A 231 11.20 17.13 -58.33
C LEU A 231 11.02 18.04 -57.11
N GLU A 232 10.60 19.31 -57.28
CA GLU A 232 10.30 20.22 -56.16
C GLU A 232 9.37 19.60 -55.12
N VAL A 233 8.39 18.80 -55.55
CA VAL A 233 7.44 18.13 -54.65
C VAL A 233 8.15 17.14 -53.70
N ILE A 234 9.23 16.49 -54.16
CA ILE A 234 10.06 15.61 -53.35
C ILE A 234 10.95 16.43 -52.40
N ILE A 235 11.51 17.53 -52.89
CA ILE A 235 12.34 18.44 -52.09
C ILE A 235 11.52 19.02 -50.93
N ASP A 236 10.28 19.46 -51.19
CA ASP A 236 9.34 19.94 -50.17
C ASP A 236 9.02 18.87 -49.11
N ASP A 237 8.86 17.61 -49.53
CA ASP A 237 8.64 16.50 -48.62
C ASP A 237 9.87 16.23 -47.74
N ILE A 238 11.07 16.28 -48.32
CA ILE A 238 12.34 16.17 -47.59
C ILE A 238 12.46 17.29 -46.54
N TYR A 239 12.13 18.53 -46.87
CA TYR A 239 12.15 19.64 -45.90
C TYR A 239 11.14 19.46 -44.76
N LYS A 240 9.96 18.88 -45.03
CA LYS A 240 9.00 18.53 -43.97
C LYS A 240 9.57 17.45 -43.04
N LYS A 241 10.22 16.43 -43.61
CA LYS A 241 10.88 15.38 -42.83
C LYS A 241 12.06 15.91 -42.01
N GLU A 242 12.83 16.87 -42.53
CA GLU A 242 13.92 17.56 -41.82
C GLU A 242 13.39 18.29 -40.59
N LYS A 243 12.33 19.09 -40.74
CA LYS A 243 11.69 19.78 -39.63
C LYS A 243 11.14 18.80 -38.59
N LEU A 244 10.46 17.73 -39.03
CA LEU A 244 9.92 16.73 -38.12
C LEU A 244 11.03 16.01 -37.34
N TYR A 245 12.17 15.73 -37.98
CA TYR A 245 13.34 15.15 -37.32
C TYR A 245 13.89 16.07 -36.23
N GLU A 246 14.04 17.37 -36.50
CA GLU A 246 14.49 18.36 -35.50
C GLU A 246 13.52 18.45 -34.31
N ASP A 247 12.20 18.47 -34.60
CA ASP A 247 11.16 18.50 -33.58
C ASP A 247 11.18 17.22 -32.70
N LEU A 248 11.38 16.05 -33.31
CA LEU A 248 11.53 14.77 -32.62
C LEU A 248 12.78 14.72 -31.74
N GLU A 249 13.94 15.14 -32.26
CA GLU A 249 15.20 15.15 -31.51
C GLU A 249 15.06 16.01 -30.25
N LYS A 250 14.43 17.18 -30.39
CA LYS A 250 14.13 18.08 -29.27
C LYS A 250 13.17 17.43 -28.26
N ALA A 251 12.07 16.84 -28.73
CA ALA A 251 11.08 16.21 -27.85
C ALA A 251 11.67 15.03 -27.07
N LEU A 252 12.51 14.22 -27.72
CA LEU A 252 13.10 13.01 -27.16
C LEU A 252 14.31 13.30 -26.27
N SER A 253 14.96 14.46 -26.40
CA SER A 253 16.04 14.90 -25.50
C SER A 253 15.60 15.07 -24.04
N GLY A 254 14.31 15.35 -23.80
CA GLY A 254 13.73 15.59 -22.49
C GLY A 254 12.95 14.40 -21.90
N ILE A 255 13.01 13.21 -22.51
CA ILE A 255 12.27 12.06 -22.01
C ILE A 255 12.93 11.49 -20.75
N SER A 256 12.12 11.20 -19.72
CA SER A 256 12.58 10.46 -18.55
C SER A 256 12.75 8.99 -18.91
N VAL A 257 13.93 8.44 -18.68
CA VAL A 257 14.24 7.04 -18.96
C VAL A 257 14.06 6.23 -17.67
N PRO A 258 13.12 5.27 -17.62
CA PRO A 258 12.94 4.42 -16.46
C PRO A 258 14.12 3.46 -16.28
N GLU A 259 14.28 2.97 -15.05
CA GLU A 259 15.28 1.95 -14.72
C GLU A 259 15.08 0.71 -15.62
N GLY A 260 16.16 0.15 -16.15
CA GLY A 260 16.10 -1.02 -17.03
C GLY A 260 15.77 -0.73 -18.51
N ARG A 261 15.41 0.50 -18.90
CA ARG A 261 15.13 0.87 -20.32
C ARG A 261 16.23 1.68 -21.00
N MET A 262 17.40 1.80 -20.38
CA MET A 262 18.53 2.55 -20.97
C MET A 262 18.93 2.00 -22.33
N ASP A 263 18.90 0.68 -22.49
CA ASP A 263 19.26 -0.01 -23.72
C ASP A 263 18.30 0.28 -24.89
N THR A 264 17.04 0.58 -24.59
CA THR A 264 15.99 0.99 -25.53
C THR A 264 16.20 2.44 -25.93
N TYR A 265 16.53 3.30 -24.96
CA TYR A 265 16.84 4.71 -25.21
C TYR A 265 18.13 4.89 -26.04
N GLU A 266 19.15 4.05 -25.79
CA GLU A 266 20.37 4.04 -26.60
C GLU A 266 20.08 3.63 -28.05
N ALA A 267 19.28 2.60 -28.28
CA ALA A 267 18.87 2.20 -29.63
C ALA A 267 18.05 3.30 -30.35
N LEU A 268 17.19 4.02 -29.61
CA LEU A 268 16.49 5.19 -30.16
C LEU A 268 17.47 6.29 -30.61
N LYS A 269 18.51 6.57 -29.81
CA LYS A 269 19.56 7.53 -30.19
C LYS A 269 20.32 7.08 -31.43
N GLU A 270 20.67 5.80 -31.51
CA GLU A 270 21.33 5.25 -32.70
C GLU A 270 20.47 5.40 -33.95
N TYR A 271 19.16 5.15 -33.84
CA TYR A 271 18.19 5.40 -34.92
C TYR A 271 18.18 6.87 -35.36
N LEU A 272 18.01 7.81 -34.44
CA LEU A 272 17.99 9.25 -34.76
C LEU A 272 19.31 9.70 -35.41
N ASN A 273 20.44 9.25 -34.87
CA ASN A 273 21.78 9.57 -35.42
C ASN A 273 21.98 9.00 -36.83
N ALA A 274 21.35 7.87 -37.17
CA ALA A 274 21.40 7.29 -38.51
C ALA A 274 20.51 8.03 -39.52
N TYR A 275 19.48 8.75 -39.04
CA TYR A 275 18.54 9.48 -39.90
C TYR A 275 19.18 10.69 -40.60
N ASN A 276 19.95 11.49 -39.87
CA ASN A 276 20.56 12.70 -40.42
C ASN A 276 21.48 12.41 -41.64
N PRO A 277 22.40 11.42 -41.61
CA PRO A 277 23.18 11.04 -42.78
C PRO A 277 22.33 10.59 -43.99
N TYR A 278 21.23 9.89 -43.77
CA TYR A 278 20.30 9.50 -44.83
C TYR A 278 19.61 10.74 -45.43
N LEU A 279 19.08 11.62 -44.58
CA LEU A 279 18.38 12.84 -44.97
C LEU A 279 19.27 13.76 -45.82
N ILE A 280 20.53 13.97 -45.40
CA ILE A 280 21.51 14.74 -46.18
C ILE A 280 21.76 14.10 -47.54
N ALA A 281 22.01 12.78 -47.58
CA ALA A 281 22.34 12.07 -48.81
C ALA A 281 21.19 12.10 -49.83
N ILE A 282 19.94 11.88 -49.38
CA ILE A 282 18.78 11.89 -50.29
C ILE A 282 18.46 13.32 -50.78
N LYS A 283 18.61 14.33 -49.92
CA LYS A 283 18.43 15.74 -50.28
C LYS A 283 19.44 16.17 -51.35
N GLU A 284 20.72 15.84 -51.17
CA GLU A 284 21.76 16.10 -52.17
C GLU A 284 21.44 15.41 -53.51
N ALA A 285 21.03 14.14 -53.47
CA ALA A 285 20.73 13.37 -54.69
C ALA A 285 19.57 14.00 -55.49
N VAL A 286 18.47 14.36 -54.83
CA VAL A 286 17.28 14.93 -55.48
C VAL A 286 17.56 16.34 -56.02
N ILE A 287 18.29 17.18 -55.26
CA ILE A 287 18.68 18.52 -55.72
C ILE A 287 19.60 18.43 -56.94
N LEU A 288 20.56 17.49 -56.94
CA LEU A 288 21.45 17.27 -58.09
C LEU A 288 20.66 16.80 -59.32
N ASP A 289 19.72 15.86 -59.15
CA ASP A 289 18.86 15.35 -60.22
C ASP A 289 18.01 16.48 -60.85
N LYS A 290 17.45 17.36 -60.02
CA LYS A 290 16.71 18.54 -60.47
C LYS A 290 17.57 19.55 -61.24
N THR A 291 18.80 19.81 -60.76
CA THR A 291 19.64 20.91 -61.28
C THR A 291 20.53 20.52 -62.47
N THR A 292 20.91 19.24 -62.57
CA THR A 292 21.80 18.73 -63.62
C THR A 292 21.09 17.70 -64.47
N GLY A 293 20.20 18.16 -65.35
CA GLY A 293 19.33 17.29 -66.15
C GLY A 293 20.01 16.38 -67.19
N ASN A 294 21.31 16.06 -67.12
CA ASN A 294 22.03 15.23 -68.12
C ASN A 294 23.30 14.50 -67.63
N LYS A 295 23.59 14.37 -66.32
CA LYS A 295 24.71 13.54 -65.80
C LYS A 295 24.20 12.33 -65.03
N GLU A 296 23.60 11.40 -65.75
CA GLU A 296 22.88 10.25 -65.19
C GLU A 296 23.77 9.36 -64.29
N GLU A 297 25.06 9.23 -64.60
CA GLU A 297 26.00 8.42 -63.81
C GLU A 297 26.29 9.00 -62.42
N ASP A 298 26.49 10.32 -62.32
CA ASP A 298 26.74 11.02 -61.05
C ASP A 298 25.50 11.00 -60.14
N ILE A 299 24.31 11.19 -60.74
CA ILE A 299 23.01 11.13 -60.05
C ILE A 299 22.76 9.73 -59.49
N ASN A 300 22.98 8.69 -60.30
CA ASN A 300 22.81 7.30 -59.88
C ASN A 300 23.76 6.92 -58.74
N LYS A 301 25.00 7.45 -58.74
CA LYS A 301 25.93 7.25 -57.63
C LYS A 301 25.41 7.86 -56.33
N LYS A 302 24.84 9.07 -56.38
CA LYS A 302 24.26 9.74 -55.21
C LYS A 302 23.02 9.04 -54.66
N TYR A 303 22.13 8.55 -55.53
CA TYR A 303 21.00 7.74 -55.07
C TYR A 303 21.46 6.41 -54.44
N LYS A 304 22.47 5.74 -55.00
CA LYS A 304 23.05 4.52 -54.39
C LYS A 304 23.63 4.79 -52.99
N GLU A 305 24.31 5.92 -52.82
CA GLU A 305 24.81 6.36 -51.50
C GLU A 305 23.65 6.56 -50.51
N ALA A 306 22.60 7.29 -50.92
CA ALA A 306 21.41 7.51 -50.09
C ALA A 306 20.70 6.19 -49.74
N SER A 307 20.57 5.25 -50.68
CA SER A 307 20.01 3.91 -50.42
C SER A 307 20.81 3.14 -49.38
N SER A 308 22.15 3.15 -49.46
CA SER A 308 23.00 2.50 -48.45
C SER A 308 22.85 3.13 -47.07
N LYS A 309 22.71 4.46 -46.97
CA LYS A 309 22.42 5.13 -45.69
C LYS A 309 21.03 4.78 -45.15
N ARG A 310 20.04 4.61 -46.04
CA ARG A 310 18.69 4.17 -45.69
C ARG A 310 18.68 2.75 -45.11
N GLU A 311 19.45 1.83 -45.68
CA GLU A 311 19.58 0.45 -45.14
C GLU A 311 20.11 0.46 -43.69
N ASN A 312 21.11 1.29 -43.41
CA ASN A 312 21.63 1.46 -42.05
C ASN A 312 20.57 2.06 -41.11
N LEU A 313 19.83 3.07 -41.56
CA LEU A 313 18.71 3.66 -40.81
C LEU A 313 17.63 2.62 -40.47
N LEU A 314 17.23 1.78 -41.42
CA LEU A 314 16.22 0.75 -41.19
C LEU A 314 16.71 -0.29 -40.19
N THR A 315 17.99 -0.67 -40.26
CA THR A 315 18.60 -1.61 -39.32
C THR A 315 18.57 -1.08 -37.88
N THR A 316 18.92 0.19 -37.67
CA THR A 316 18.88 0.81 -36.34
C THR A 316 17.44 1.02 -35.86
N PHE A 317 16.50 1.35 -36.76
CA PHE A 317 15.09 1.44 -36.44
C PHE A 317 14.50 0.09 -35.98
N GLU A 318 14.78 -0.99 -36.69
CA GLU A 318 14.36 -2.34 -36.31
C GLU A 318 14.91 -2.74 -34.94
N SER A 319 16.19 -2.44 -34.67
CA SER A 319 16.81 -2.66 -33.37
C SER A 319 16.06 -1.92 -32.24
N PHE A 320 15.74 -0.64 -32.46
CA PHE A 320 14.95 0.17 -31.54
C PHE A 320 13.57 -0.45 -31.28
N ILE A 321 12.80 -0.77 -32.32
CA ILE A 321 11.46 -1.35 -32.20
C ILE A 321 11.50 -2.70 -31.47
N ASN A 322 12.49 -3.55 -31.76
CA ASN A 322 12.66 -4.84 -31.09
C ASN A 322 12.94 -4.68 -29.58
N LYS A 323 13.69 -3.65 -29.18
CA LYS A 323 13.96 -3.34 -27.77
C LYS A 323 12.75 -2.73 -27.07
N LEU A 324 12.02 -1.84 -27.75
CA LEU A 324 10.79 -1.25 -27.24
C LEU A 324 9.73 -2.32 -26.94
N ASN A 325 9.60 -3.32 -27.81
CA ASN A 325 8.62 -4.40 -27.68
C ASN A 325 9.01 -5.53 -26.72
N LYS A 326 10.26 -5.55 -26.22
CA LYS A 326 10.63 -6.44 -25.10
C LYS A 326 10.06 -5.83 -23.82
N VAL A 327 8.82 -6.19 -23.52
CA VAL A 327 8.19 -5.96 -22.21
C VAL A 327 8.28 -7.24 -21.41
#